data_AF-A0A329ZUD6-F1
#
_entry.id   AF-A0A329ZUD6-F1
#
_cell.length_a   1.000
_cell.length_b   1.000
_cell.length_c   1.000
_cell.angle_alpha   90.00
_cell.angle_beta   90.00
_cell.angle_gamma   90.00
#
_symmetry.space_group_name_H-M   'P 1'
#
loop_
_entity.id
_entity.type
_entity.pdbx_description
1 polymer ?
#
loop_
_entity_poly.entity_id
_entity_poly.type
_entity_poly.pdbx_seq_one_letter_code
_entity_poly.pdbx_strand_id
1 'polypeptide(L)'
;MRRNRFSKEAIKTTLLLLAILAYGALSDILYWLPPLLGVAFILFCEFMDKGKVHYAVPLLVYLLFFEASKGFPFLSTIIFFFIVYFLIIPHIRYLVHSGKYLLPFYALFIYYSYFLFCYFLGSFMGIDVPEMSWILILFSVIEAIILVLII
;
A
#
# COMPACT_ATOMS: atom_id res chain seq x y z
N MET A 1 -35.83 10.27 -10.05
CA MET A 1 -35.16 9.49 -8.97
C MET A 1 -33.68 9.33 -9.28
N ARG A 2 -32.82 10.19 -8.72
CA ARG A 2 -31.36 10.25 -8.97
C ARG A 2 -30.67 9.25 -8.03
N ARG A 3 -30.58 7.98 -8.46
CA ARG A 3 -30.07 6.85 -7.65
C ARG A 3 -28.59 7.01 -7.29
N ASN A 4 -28.33 7.68 -6.17
CA ASN A 4 -27.26 7.51 -5.17
C ASN A 4 -25.90 6.90 -5.62
N ARG A 5 -25.31 7.35 -6.74
CA ARG A 5 -23.97 6.94 -7.20
C ARG A 5 -22.87 7.22 -6.17
N PHE A 6 -22.98 8.35 -5.46
CA PHE A 6 -22.05 8.71 -4.37
C PHE A 6 -22.08 7.69 -3.23
N SER A 7 -23.26 7.22 -2.81
CA SER A 7 -23.34 6.18 -1.77
C SER A 7 -22.75 4.85 -2.23
N LYS A 8 -22.91 4.47 -3.51
CA LYS A 8 -22.38 3.20 -4.02
C LYS A 8 -20.86 3.19 -4.09
N GLU A 9 -20.24 4.27 -4.55
CA GLU A 9 -18.78 4.40 -4.48
C GLU A 9 -18.31 4.38 -3.03
N ALA A 10 -18.91 5.20 -2.17
CA ALA A 10 -18.53 5.28 -0.76
C ALA A 10 -18.62 3.91 -0.07
N ILE A 11 -19.73 3.18 -0.25
CA ILE A 11 -19.95 1.83 0.30
C ILE A 11 -18.93 0.84 -0.26
N LYS A 12 -18.62 0.89 -1.56
CA LYS A 12 -17.61 0.00 -2.16
C LYS A 12 -16.23 0.26 -1.56
N THR A 13 -15.88 1.54 -1.39
CA THR A 13 -14.59 1.94 -0.82
C THR A 13 -14.49 1.55 0.65
N THR A 14 -15.50 1.82 1.48
CA THR A 14 -15.50 1.39 2.89
C THR A 14 -15.53 -0.11 3.05
N LEU A 15 -16.25 -0.85 2.18
CA LEU A 15 -16.22 -2.32 2.19
C LEU A 15 -14.82 -2.86 1.86
N LEU A 16 -14.15 -2.31 0.84
CA LEU A 16 -12.77 -2.65 0.49
C LEU A 16 -11.82 -2.39 1.66
N LEU A 17 -12.02 -1.27 2.34
CA LEU A 17 -11.23 -0.87 3.49
C LEU A 17 -11.43 -1.80 4.70
N LEU A 18 -12.68 -2.16 4.97
CA LEU A 18 -13.03 -3.09 6.04
C LEU A 18 -12.51 -4.50 5.73
N ALA A 19 -12.52 -4.89 4.46
CA ALA A 19 -11.87 -6.12 4.00
C ALA A 19 -10.35 -6.09 4.19
N ILE A 20 -9.68 -4.96 3.90
CA ILE A 20 -8.23 -4.80 4.12
C ILE A 20 -7.89 -4.85 5.61
N LEU A 21 -8.67 -4.20 6.47
CA LEU A 21 -8.48 -4.26 7.92
C LEU A 21 -8.68 -5.68 8.47
N ALA A 22 -9.75 -6.37 8.04
CA ALA A 22 -9.99 -7.76 8.43
C ALA A 22 -8.89 -8.70 7.90
N TYR A 23 -8.40 -8.45 6.69
CA TYR A 23 -7.31 -9.20 6.09
C TYR A 23 -5.97 -8.95 6.80
N GLY A 24 -5.71 -7.71 7.20
CA GLY A 24 -4.56 -7.35 8.03
C GLY A 24 -4.53 -8.11 9.35
N ALA A 25 -5.67 -8.13 10.05
CA ALA A 25 -5.82 -8.89 11.28
C ALA A 25 -5.62 -10.41 11.04
N LEU A 26 -6.10 -10.93 9.91
CA LEU A 26 -5.87 -12.33 9.52
C LEU A 26 -4.41 -12.61 9.15
N SER A 27 -3.69 -11.66 8.55
CA SER A 27 -2.26 -11.74 8.19
C SER A 27 -1.34 -11.83 9.41
N ASP A 28 -1.75 -11.27 10.55
CA ASP A 28 -1.02 -11.45 11.80
C ASP A 28 -1.17 -12.86 12.38
N ILE A 29 -2.32 -13.48 12.18
CA ILE A 29 -2.57 -14.87 12.62
C ILE A 29 -1.96 -15.87 11.63
N LEU A 30 -2.02 -15.56 10.34
CA LEU A 30 -1.55 -16.40 9.24
C LEU A 30 -0.31 -15.77 8.61
N TYR A 31 0.85 -16.25 9.03
CA TYR A 31 2.16 -15.81 8.51
C TYR A 31 2.31 -15.91 6.98
N TRP A 32 1.46 -16.71 6.32
CA TRP A 32 1.43 -16.92 4.87
C TRP A 32 0.60 -15.88 4.08
N LEU A 33 -0.06 -14.94 4.74
CA LEU A 33 -0.90 -13.95 4.08
C LEU A 33 -0.10 -12.69 3.68
N PRO A 34 -0.08 -12.31 2.39
CA PRO A 34 0.67 -11.15 1.91
C PRO A 34 0.16 -9.83 2.49
N PRO A 35 1.00 -8.91 2.96
CA PRO A 35 0.57 -7.71 3.66
C PRO A 35 -0.08 -6.63 2.78
N LEU A 36 -0.47 -6.95 1.54
CA LEU A 36 -1.22 -6.08 0.62
C LEU A 36 -0.69 -4.62 0.52
N LEU A 37 0.62 -4.42 0.71
CA LEU A 37 1.23 -3.09 0.75
C LEU A 37 1.12 -2.38 -0.61
N GLY A 38 1.22 -3.14 -1.71
CA GLY A 38 1.08 -2.60 -3.06
C GLY A 38 -0.34 -2.11 -3.33
N VAL A 39 -1.35 -2.92 -2.97
CA VAL A 39 -2.77 -2.57 -3.06
C VAL A 39 -3.10 -1.38 -2.16
N ALA A 40 -2.57 -1.35 -0.94
CA ALA A 40 -2.74 -0.23 -0.03
C ALA A 40 -2.19 1.07 -0.63
N PHE A 41 -1.00 1.03 -1.25
CA PHE A 41 -0.40 2.17 -1.93
C PHE A 41 -1.22 2.63 -3.15
N ILE A 42 -1.73 1.69 -3.96
CA ILE A 42 -2.57 2.02 -5.12
C ILE A 42 -3.85 2.73 -4.67
N LEU A 43 -4.50 2.21 -3.61
CA LEU A 43 -5.68 2.84 -3.02
C LEU A 43 -5.36 4.23 -2.44
N PHE A 44 -4.21 4.37 -1.78
CA PHE A 44 -3.73 5.67 -1.31
C PHE A 44 -3.63 6.68 -2.45
N CYS A 45 -2.98 6.30 -3.57
CA CYS A 45 -2.88 7.15 -4.75
C CYS A 45 -4.26 7.51 -5.32
N GLU A 46 -5.18 6.55 -5.38
CA GLU A 46 -6.54 6.79 -5.90
C GLU A 46 -7.33 7.77 -5.02
N PHE A 47 -7.18 7.68 -3.69
CA PHE A 47 -7.85 8.60 -2.76
C PHE A 47 -7.27 10.01 -2.83
N MET A 48 -5.95 10.12 -2.94
CA MET A 48 -5.26 11.40 -3.10
C MET A 48 -5.63 12.09 -4.42
N ASP A 49 -5.61 11.35 -5.54
CA ASP A 49 -5.99 11.88 -6.86
C ASP A 49 -7.45 12.35 -6.93
N LYS A 50 -8.35 11.67 -6.22
CA LYS A 50 -9.78 12.03 -6.15
C LYS A 50 -10.06 13.16 -5.16
N GLY A 51 -9.05 13.68 -4.45
CA GLY A 51 -9.21 14.68 -3.39
C GLY A 51 -10.00 14.16 -2.17
N LYS A 52 -10.14 12.83 -2.05
CA LYS A 52 -10.99 12.14 -1.08
C LYS A 52 -10.17 11.75 0.16
N VAL A 53 -9.48 12.71 0.77
CA VAL A 53 -8.49 12.48 1.87
C VAL A 53 -9.10 11.76 3.07
N HIS A 54 -10.38 11.99 3.38
CA HIS A 54 -11.07 11.30 4.49
C HIS A 54 -11.10 9.77 4.34
N TYR A 55 -11.05 9.24 3.12
CA TYR A 55 -11.01 7.80 2.88
C TYR A 55 -9.61 7.21 3.11
N ALA A 56 -8.56 8.03 3.16
CA ALA A 56 -7.22 7.59 3.50
C ALA A 56 -7.04 7.36 5.01
N VAL A 57 -7.85 7.99 5.87
CA VAL A 57 -7.71 7.87 7.35
C VAL A 57 -7.66 6.42 7.84
N PRO A 58 -8.61 5.54 7.50
CA PRO A 58 -8.55 4.16 7.97
C PRO A 58 -7.45 3.34 7.26
N LEU A 59 -6.98 3.74 6.08
CA LEU A 59 -5.78 3.16 5.46
C LEU A 59 -4.53 3.50 6.27
N LEU A 60 -4.41 4.74 6.76
CA LEU A 60 -3.33 5.15 7.65
C LEU A 60 -3.38 4.35 8.97
N VAL A 61 -4.56 4.15 9.53
CA VAL A 61 -4.73 3.30 10.72
C VAL A 61 -4.24 1.88 10.45
N TYR A 62 -4.64 1.28 9.32
CA TYR A 62 -4.15 -0.04 8.90
C TYR A 62 -2.61 -0.09 8.83
N LEU A 63 -1.99 0.91 8.20
CA LEU A 63 -0.53 1.00 8.06
C LEU A 63 0.18 1.10 9.42
N LEU A 64 -0.36 1.91 10.36
CA LEU A 64 0.19 2.01 11.71
C LEU A 64 0.13 0.68 12.47
N PHE A 65 -0.99 -0.06 12.34
CA PHE A 65 -1.10 -1.39 12.93
C PHE A 65 -0.10 -2.37 12.30
N PHE A 66 0.06 -2.33 10.98
CA PHE A 66 1.02 -3.15 10.26
C PHE A 66 2.46 -2.89 10.72
N GLU A 67 2.86 -1.62 10.84
CA GLU A 67 4.17 -1.23 11.34
C GLU A 67 4.42 -1.74 12.76
N ALA A 68 3.45 -1.51 13.66
CA ALA A 68 3.55 -1.91 15.04
C ALA A 68 3.63 -3.44 15.21
N SER A 69 2.92 -4.19 14.39
CA SER A 69 2.93 -5.66 14.44
C SER A 69 4.22 -6.26 13.88
N LYS A 70 4.73 -5.71 12.78
CA LYS A 70 5.91 -6.25 12.07
C LYS A 70 7.25 -5.66 12.55
N GLY A 71 7.22 -4.72 13.49
CA GLY A 71 8.43 -4.10 14.04
C GLY A 71 9.09 -3.08 13.11
N PHE A 72 8.35 -2.52 12.16
CA PHE A 72 8.87 -1.43 11.33
C PHE A 72 8.89 -0.11 12.12
N PRO A 73 9.75 0.85 11.75
CA PRO A 73 9.74 2.17 12.37
C PRO A 73 8.37 2.84 12.24
N PHE A 74 7.88 3.41 13.33
CA PHE A 74 6.56 4.05 13.35
C PHE A 74 6.48 5.20 12.35
N LEU A 75 5.36 5.32 11.64
CA LEU A 75 5.07 6.35 10.62
C LEU A 75 5.91 6.23 9.32
N SER A 76 6.80 5.25 9.22
CA SER A 76 7.71 5.11 8.08
C SER A 76 6.99 4.76 6.77
N THR A 77 6.00 3.86 6.79
CA THR A 77 5.18 3.53 5.61
C THR A 77 4.41 4.73 5.10
N ILE A 78 3.86 5.54 6.02
CA ILE A 78 3.06 6.71 5.67
C ILE A 78 3.96 7.76 5.01
N ILE A 79 5.11 8.07 5.63
CA ILE A 79 6.10 9.00 5.07
C ILE A 79 6.56 8.50 3.70
N PHE A 80 6.87 7.20 3.59
CA PHE A 80 7.27 6.58 2.33
C PHE A 80 6.18 6.72 1.26
N PHE A 81 4.91 6.44 1.57
CA PHE A 81 3.79 6.58 0.64
C PHE A 81 3.66 8.01 0.12
N PHE A 82 3.82 9.00 0.99
CA PHE A 82 3.81 10.40 0.59
C PHE A 82 5.00 10.76 -0.31
N ILE A 83 6.22 10.31 0.01
CA ILE A 83 7.41 10.54 -0.80
C ILE A 83 7.22 9.94 -2.20
N VAL A 84 6.81 8.67 -2.29
CA VAL A 84 6.61 7.99 -3.57
C VAL A 84 5.49 8.67 -4.36
N TYR A 85 4.37 9.04 -3.71
CA TYR A 85 3.26 9.70 -4.38
C TYR A 85 3.63 11.06 -4.97
N PHE A 86 4.36 11.91 -4.23
CA PHE A 86 4.71 13.25 -4.70
C PHE A 86 5.93 13.27 -5.63
N LEU A 87 6.91 12.39 -5.42
CA LEU A 87 8.17 12.42 -6.17
C LEU A 87 8.16 11.46 -7.35
N ILE A 88 7.74 10.21 -7.15
CA ILE A 88 7.96 9.12 -8.11
C ILE A 88 6.78 8.96 -9.05
N ILE A 89 5.55 8.95 -8.53
CA ILE A 89 4.33 8.75 -9.32
C ILE A 89 4.16 9.79 -10.45
N PRO A 90 4.35 11.11 -10.27
CA PRO A 90 4.20 12.05 -11.38
C PRO A 90 5.21 11.80 -12.50
N HIS A 91 6.45 11.40 -12.18
CA HIS A 91 7.46 11.06 -13.17
C HIS A 91 7.10 9.80 -13.96
N ILE A 92 6.59 8.76 -13.29
CA ILE A 92 6.18 7.52 -13.96
C ILE A 92 4.93 7.75 -14.83
N ARG A 93 3.97 8.55 -14.37
CA ARG A 93 2.79 8.93 -15.16
C ARG A 93 3.15 9.75 -16.39
N TYR A 94 4.16 10.61 -16.30
CA TYR A 94 4.67 11.35 -17.45
C TYR A 94 5.29 10.42 -18.50
N LEU A 95 6.06 9.41 -18.07
CA LEU A 95 6.71 8.45 -18.95
C LEU A 95 5.74 7.47 -19.62
N VAL A 96 4.64 7.10 -18.95
CA VAL A 96 3.73 6.06 -19.44
C VAL A 96 2.31 6.58 -19.56
N HIS A 97 1.88 6.80 -20.82
CA HIS A 97 0.53 7.27 -21.16
C HIS A 97 -0.60 6.30 -20.75
N SER A 98 -0.31 5.02 -20.52
CA SER A 98 -1.29 3.99 -20.12
C SER A 98 -1.13 3.55 -18.67
N GLY A 99 -1.90 4.15 -17.76
CA GLY A 99 -1.73 3.97 -16.30
C GLY A 99 -2.12 2.61 -15.72
N LYS A 100 -2.85 1.74 -16.44
CA LYS A 100 -3.35 0.46 -15.90
C LYS A 100 -2.34 -0.68 -15.91
N TYR A 101 -1.52 -0.79 -16.96
CA TYR A 101 -0.54 -1.89 -17.07
C TYR A 101 0.64 -1.78 -16.09
N LEU A 102 0.80 -0.61 -15.47
CA LEU A 102 1.86 -0.37 -14.48
C LEU A 102 1.50 -0.75 -13.04
N LEU A 103 0.21 -0.99 -12.75
CA LEU A 103 -0.26 -1.40 -11.42
C LEU A 103 0.56 -2.56 -10.79
N PRO A 104 0.85 -3.67 -11.50
CA PRO A 104 1.67 -4.74 -10.93
C PRO A 104 3.14 -4.34 -10.71
N PHE A 105 3.68 -3.47 -11.57
CA PHE A 105 5.04 -2.95 -11.41
C PHE A 105 5.14 -2.02 -10.19
N TYR A 106 4.11 -1.21 -9.94
CA TYR A 106 4.04 -0.39 -8.73
C TYR A 106 4.03 -1.25 -7.48
N ALA A 107 3.28 -2.36 -7.47
CA ALA A 107 3.27 -3.25 -6.31
C ALA A 107 4.68 -3.78 -6.00
N LEU A 108 5.39 -4.35 -6.99
CA LEU A 108 6.77 -4.82 -6.80
C LEU A 108 7.70 -3.70 -6.33
N PHE A 109 7.62 -2.55 -7.00
CA PHE A 109 8.45 -1.38 -6.71
C PHE A 109 8.27 -0.91 -5.26
N ILE A 110 7.04 -0.85 -4.77
CA ILE A 110 6.72 -0.42 -3.40
C ILE A 110 7.41 -1.30 -2.36
N TYR A 111 7.38 -2.63 -2.51
CA TYR A 111 8.04 -3.53 -1.54
C TYR A 111 9.55 -3.32 -1.51
N TYR A 112 10.21 -3.32 -2.67
CA TYR A 112 11.66 -3.15 -2.74
C TYR A 112 12.11 -1.77 -2.24
N SER A 113 11.44 -0.71 -2.70
CA SER A 113 11.80 0.66 -2.33
C SER A 113 11.46 0.97 -0.87
N TYR A 114 10.41 0.38 -0.30
CA TYR A 114 10.08 0.53 1.12
C TYR A 114 11.14 -0.12 2.00
N PHE A 115 11.61 -1.31 1.66
CA PHE A 115 12.71 -1.95 2.38
C PHE A 115 14.00 -1.12 2.32
N LEU A 116 14.35 -0.61 1.14
CA LEU A 116 15.50 0.29 0.98
C LEU A 116 15.36 1.54 1.86
N PHE A 117 14.17 2.13 1.89
CA PHE A 117 13.86 3.29 2.73
C PHE A 117 13.98 2.97 4.22
N CYS A 118 13.50 1.80 4.65
CA CYS A 118 13.63 1.36 6.03
C CYS A 118 15.08 1.14 6.42
N TYR A 119 15.90 0.48 5.58
CA TYR A 119 17.34 0.34 5.83
C TYR A 119 18.05 1.69 5.94
N PHE A 120 17.70 2.65 5.08
CA PHE A 120 18.24 4.00 5.15
C PHE A 120 17.85 4.72 6.45
N LEU A 121 16.58 4.63 6.86
CA LEU A 121 16.10 5.16 8.14
C LEU A 121 16.78 4.49 9.34
N GLY A 122 16.89 3.16 9.33
CA GLY A 122 17.56 2.39 10.38
C GLY A 122 19.02 2.81 10.56
N SER A 123 19.75 2.98 9.45
CA SER A 123 21.13 3.48 9.49
C SER A 123 21.23 4.91 10.03
N PHE A 124 20.22 5.76 9.81
CA PHE A 124 20.24 7.15 10.26
C PHE A 124 19.81 7.29 11.73
N MET A 125 18.82 6.50 12.15
CA MET A 125 18.23 6.56 13.49
C MET A 125 18.85 5.57 14.49
N GLY A 126 19.70 4.64 14.01
CA GLY A 126 20.30 3.58 14.83
C GLY A 126 19.27 2.57 15.36
N ILE A 127 18.20 2.33 14.61
CA ILE A 127 17.11 1.42 14.98
C ILE A 127 17.27 0.11 14.21
N ASP A 128 17.04 -1.02 14.88
CA ASP A 128 16.98 -2.33 14.23
C ASP A 128 15.78 -2.39 13.29
N VAL A 129 16.04 -2.67 12.02
CA VAL A 129 15.02 -2.77 10.98
C VAL A 129 14.82 -4.24 10.63
N PRO A 130 13.57 -4.70 10.44
CA PRO A 130 13.31 -6.06 10.00
C PRO A 130 14.08 -6.38 8.71
N GLU A 131 14.75 -7.52 8.67
CA GLU A 131 15.45 -7.96 7.45
C GLU A 131 14.46 -8.34 6.34
N MET A 132 14.88 -8.15 5.09
CA MET A 132 14.08 -8.53 3.93
C MET A 132 14.03 -10.06 3.82
N SER A 133 12.91 -10.65 4.27
CA SER A 133 12.70 -12.09 4.17
C SER A 133 12.30 -12.52 2.76
N TRP A 134 12.67 -13.74 2.37
CA TRP A 134 12.28 -14.33 1.09
C TRP A 134 10.76 -14.44 0.91
N ILE A 135 10.04 -14.61 2.02
CA ILE A 135 8.58 -14.66 2.07
C ILE A 135 7.97 -13.32 1.63
N LEU A 136 8.55 -12.18 2.03
CA LEU A 136 8.05 -10.86 1.63
C LEU A 136 8.26 -10.59 0.14
N ILE A 137 9.36 -11.09 -0.44
CA ILE A 137 9.58 -11.07 -1.88
C ILE A 137 8.49 -11.90 -2.58
N LEU A 138 8.22 -13.10 -2.09
CA LEU A 138 7.20 -13.99 -2.65
C LEU A 138 5.80 -13.33 -2.58
N PHE A 139 5.49 -12.64 -1.50
CA PHE A 139 4.26 -11.86 -1.36
C PHE A 139 4.14 -10.73 -2.37
N SER A 140 5.21 -9.98 -2.62
CA SER A 140 5.21 -8.92 -3.64
C SER A 140 4.90 -9.48 -5.04
N VAL A 141 5.41 -10.67 -5.36
CA VAL A 141 5.16 -11.35 -6.65
C VAL A 141 3.72 -11.87 -6.73
N ILE A 142 3.21 -12.51 -5.67
CA ILE A 142 1.81 -12.95 -5.61
C ILE A 142 0.87 -11.77 -5.80
N GLU A 143 1.13 -10.66 -5.11
CA GLU A 143 0.29 -9.47 -5.17
C GLU A 143 0.31 -8.83 -6.57
N ALA A 144 1.47 -8.80 -7.22
CA ALA A 144 1.59 -8.38 -8.61
C ALA A 144 0.79 -9.30 -9.56
N ILE A 145 0.84 -10.63 -9.37
CA ILE A 145 0.06 -11.58 -10.17
C ILE A 145 -1.45 -11.37 -9.97
N ILE A 146 -1.90 -11.18 -8.72
CA ILE A 146 -3.31 -10.91 -8.41
C ILE A 146 -3.76 -9.64 -9.12
N LEU A 147 -2.95 -8.58 -9.09
CA LEU A 147 -3.27 -7.34 -9.80
C LEU A 147 -3.37 -7.55 -11.31
N VAL A 148 -2.45 -8.30 -11.93
CA VAL A 148 -2.52 -8.65 -13.36
C VAL A 148 -3.81 -9.39 -13.69
N LEU A 149 -4.27 -10.31 -12.84
CA LEU A 149 -5.50 -11.09 -13.08
C LEU A 149 -6.78 -10.27 -12.94
N ILE A 150 -6.76 -9.17 -12.18
CA ILE A 150 -7.93 -8.32 -11.91
C ILE A 150 -8.09 -7.21 -12.96
N ILE A 151 -7.01 -6.79 -13.62
CA ILE A 151 -6.97 -5.68 -14.60
C ILE A 151 -7.44 -6.13 -15.99
#